data_AF-A0A0F6A813-F1
#
_entry.id   AF-A0A0F6A813-F1
#
_cell.length_a   1.000
_cell.length_b   1.000
_cell.length_c   1.000
_cell.angle_alpha   90.00
_cell.angle_beta   90.00
_cell.angle_gamma   90.00
#
_symmetry.space_group_name_H-M   'P 1'
#
loop_
_entity.id
_entity.type
_entity.pdbx_description
1 polymer ?
#
loop_
_entity_poly.entity_id
_entity_poly.type
_entity_poly.pdbx_seq_one_letter_code
_entity_poly.pdbx_strand_id
1 'polypeptide(L)'
;MMKIKQFVFASVTTATMLASGNVAAADGKALYTAKLCQTCHGAEGKAPIMPLYPKINGQSKEYTLAQMKDIKSGKRSNGMSAAMKAMVANVSDAELEAIAEYLSTVK
;
A
#
# COMPACT_ATOMS: atom_id res chain seq x y z
N MET A 1 43.46 28.13 53.63
CA MET A 1 42.74 29.08 52.75
C MET A 1 42.36 28.37 51.45
N MET A 2 41.04 28.12 51.28
CA MET A 2 40.22 28.02 50.04
C MET A 2 40.92 27.57 48.72
N LYS A 3 40.47 26.54 48.00
CA LYS A 3 39.15 26.44 47.33
C LYS A 3 38.87 25.00 46.86
N ILE A 4 37.79 24.42 47.35
CA ILE A 4 37.14 23.23 46.77
C ILE A 4 36.46 23.71 45.48
N LYS A 5 36.94 23.26 44.31
CA LYS A 5 36.21 23.45 43.06
C LYS A 5 35.25 22.28 42.86
N GLN A 6 33.98 22.57 43.10
CA GLN A 6 32.84 21.72 42.84
C GLN A 6 32.81 21.41 41.33
N PHE A 7 32.99 20.13 40.96
CA PHE A 7 32.67 19.67 39.63
C PHE A 7 31.19 19.32 39.59
N VAL A 8 30.45 20.13 38.84
CA VAL A 8 29.02 20.04 38.59
C VAL A 8 28.69 18.70 37.92
N PHE A 9 27.80 17.92 38.54
CA PHE A 9 27.14 16.77 37.91
C PHE A 9 26.25 17.29 36.78
N ALA A 10 26.69 17.15 35.54
CA ALA A 10 25.85 17.38 34.37
C ALA A 10 24.91 16.18 34.20
N SER A 11 23.64 16.38 34.55
CA SER A 11 22.56 15.43 34.34
C SER A 11 22.44 15.08 32.86
N VAL A 12 22.65 13.81 32.51
CA VAL A 12 22.37 13.27 31.18
C VAL A 12 20.86 13.07 31.09
N THR A 13 20.15 14.05 30.52
CA THR A 13 18.77 13.86 30.07
C THR A 13 18.79 13.03 28.81
N THR A 14 18.57 11.72 28.94
CA THR A 14 18.27 10.84 27.82
C THR A 14 16.93 11.28 27.21
N ALA A 15 16.99 12.05 26.12
CA ALA A 15 15.83 12.32 25.30
C ALA A 15 15.43 11.02 24.57
N THR A 16 14.40 10.35 25.08
CA THR A 16 13.79 9.20 24.41
C THR A 16 13.16 9.69 23.11
N MET A 17 13.85 9.50 21.99
CA MET A 17 13.24 9.64 20.67
C MET A 17 12.18 8.56 20.53
N LEU A 18 10.91 8.96 20.57
CA LEU A 18 9.80 8.15 20.09
C LEU A 18 9.99 8.01 18.58
N ALA A 19 10.57 6.88 18.16
CA ALA A 19 10.49 6.45 16.78
C ALA A 19 9.00 6.15 16.51
N SER A 20 8.29 7.14 15.95
CA SER A 20 7.04 6.91 15.25
C SER A 20 7.31 5.84 14.21
N GLY A 21 6.77 4.64 14.43
CA GLY A 21 6.86 3.53 13.50
C GLY A 21 6.14 3.87 12.21
N ASN A 22 6.80 4.63 11.33
CA ASN A 22 6.47 4.66 9.92
C ASN A 22 6.83 3.27 9.39
N VAL A 23 5.88 2.33 9.49
CA VAL A 23 5.87 1.17 8.61
C VAL A 23 5.94 1.76 7.21
N ALA A 24 7.10 1.63 6.56
CA ALA A 24 7.27 2.12 5.20
C ALA A 24 6.13 1.51 4.38
N ALA A 25 5.24 2.35 3.87
CA ALA A 25 4.15 1.89 3.02
C ALA A 25 4.79 1.07 1.90
N ALA A 26 4.34 -0.18 1.73
CA ALA A 26 4.87 -1.05 0.69
C ALA A 26 4.77 -0.33 -0.67
N ASP A 27 5.79 -0.42 -1.50
CA ASP A 27 5.79 0.24 -2.81
C ASP A 27 4.66 -0.33 -3.68
N GLY A 28 3.60 0.46 -3.86
CA GLY A 28 2.40 0.06 -4.58
C GLY A 28 2.67 -0.29 -6.05
N LYS A 29 3.64 0.36 -6.70
CA LYS A 29 4.03 0.04 -8.09
C LYS A 29 4.76 -1.30 -8.15
N ALA A 30 5.69 -1.52 -7.23
CA ALA A 30 6.39 -2.80 -7.13
C ALA A 30 5.41 -3.93 -6.82
N LEU A 31 4.46 -3.72 -5.91
CA LEU A 31 3.41 -4.68 -5.58
C LEU A 31 2.49 -4.97 -6.76
N TYR A 32 2.06 -3.95 -7.51
CA TYR A 32 1.24 -4.12 -8.72
C TYR A 32 1.89 -5.06 -9.73
N THR A 33 3.22 -4.99 -9.84
CA THR A 33 4.02 -5.88 -10.69
C THR A 33 4.17 -7.26 -10.06
N ALA A 34 4.58 -7.33 -8.80
CA ALA A 34 4.87 -8.57 -8.07
C ALA A 34 3.64 -9.46 -7.87
N LYS A 35 2.45 -8.87 -7.75
CA LYS A 35 1.15 -9.58 -7.66
C LYS A 35 0.52 -9.84 -9.04
N LEU A 36 1.27 -9.61 -10.11
CA LEU A 36 0.87 -9.90 -11.50
C LEU A 36 -0.37 -9.14 -11.97
N CYS A 37 -0.74 -8.02 -11.33
CA CYS A 37 -1.94 -7.25 -11.67
C CYS A 37 -1.86 -6.73 -13.13
N GLN A 38 -0.65 -6.34 -13.55
CA GLN A 38 -0.38 -5.84 -14.90
C GLN A 38 -0.65 -6.87 -16.00
N THR A 39 -0.67 -8.16 -15.69
CA THR A 39 -0.86 -9.22 -16.71
C THR A 39 -2.23 -9.15 -17.37
N CYS A 40 -3.26 -8.71 -16.63
CA CYS A 40 -4.60 -8.55 -17.17
C CYS A 40 -4.96 -7.07 -17.43
N HIS A 41 -4.54 -6.18 -16.52
CA HIS A 41 -4.91 -4.76 -16.56
C HIS A 41 -3.93 -3.89 -17.35
N GLY A 42 -2.82 -4.46 -17.82
CA GLY A 42 -1.79 -3.77 -18.59
C GLY A 42 -0.81 -2.99 -17.71
N ALA A 43 0.21 -2.42 -18.35
CA ALA A 43 1.14 -1.52 -17.69
C ALA A 43 0.36 -0.36 -17.05
N GLU A 44 0.64 -0.10 -15.77
CA GLU A 44 -0.01 0.94 -14.96
C GLU A 44 -1.54 0.84 -14.89
N GLY A 45 -2.16 -0.26 -15.32
CA GLY A 45 -3.63 -0.40 -15.38
C GLY A 45 -4.31 0.32 -16.55
N LYS A 46 -3.54 0.74 -17.57
CA LYS A 46 -4.01 1.61 -18.67
C LYS A 46 -4.54 0.89 -19.90
N ALA A 47 -3.96 -0.26 -20.22
CA ALA A 47 -4.19 -0.97 -21.47
C ALA A 47 -4.42 -2.46 -21.19
N PRO A 48 -5.65 -2.84 -20.79
CA PRO A 48 -5.97 -4.22 -20.48
C PRO A 48 -5.77 -5.13 -21.69
N ILE A 49 -5.38 -6.38 -21.45
CA ILE A 49 -5.04 -7.34 -22.53
C ILE A 49 -6.25 -7.79 -23.36
N MET A 50 -7.46 -7.62 -22.82
CA MET A 50 -8.71 -7.97 -23.47
C MET A 50 -9.79 -6.93 -23.13
N PRO A 51 -10.74 -6.63 -24.04
CA PRO A 51 -11.77 -5.61 -23.83
C PRO A 51 -12.67 -5.83 -22.60
N LEU A 52 -12.78 -7.08 -22.14
CA LEU A 52 -13.58 -7.46 -20.97
C LEU A 52 -12.92 -7.09 -19.63
N TYR A 53 -11.61 -6.82 -19.61
CA TYR A 53 -10.92 -6.36 -18.41
C TYR A 53 -10.99 -4.84 -18.30
N PRO A 54 -11.29 -4.29 -17.12
CA PRO A 54 -11.38 -2.84 -16.97
C PRO A 54 -10.01 -2.19 -16.99
N LYS A 55 -9.96 -0.98 -17.57
CA LYS A 55 -8.93 0.02 -17.29
C LYS A 55 -9.15 0.53 -15.86
N ILE A 56 -8.12 0.46 -15.03
CA ILE A 56 -8.23 0.71 -13.57
C ILE A 56 -7.36 1.86 -13.07
N ASN A 57 -6.53 2.43 -13.93
CA ASN A 57 -5.70 3.57 -13.56
C ASN A 57 -6.53 4.85 -13.39
N GLY A 58 -6.10 5.72 -12.49
CA GLY A 58 -6.72 7.03 -12.24
C GLY A 58 -8.07 6.96 -11.53
N GLN A 59 -8.51 5.76 -11.13
CA GLN A 59 -9.64 5.60 -10.22
C GLN A 59 -9.26 6.06 -8.82
N SER A 60 -10.24 6.51 -8.02
CA SER A 60 -9.93 6.91 -6.65
C SER A 60 -9.38 5.73 -5.86
N LYS A 61 -8.49 6.02 -4.90
CA LYS A 61 -7.93 5.02 -3.99
C LYS A 61 -9.05 4.27 -3.28
N GLU A 62 -10.03 5.00 -2.74
CA GLU A 62 -11.13 4.46 -1.94
C GLU A 62 -11.98 3.51 -2.77
N TYR A 63 -12.30 3.90 -4.01
CA TYR A 63 -13.07 3.06 -4.92
C TYR A 63 -12.31 1.79 -5.26
N THR A 64 -11.05 1.92 -5.67
CA THR A 64 -10.22 0.78 -6.08
C THR A 64 -10.02 -0.21 -4.94
N LEU A 65 -9.73 0.29 -3.73
CA LEU A 65 -9.59 -0.53 -2.53
C LEU A 65 -10.90 -1.25 -2.18
N ALA A 66 -12.03 -0.53 -2.23
CA ALA A 66 -13.34 -1.12 -1.97
C ALA A 66 -13.67 -2.24 -2.96
N GLN A 67 -13.39 -2.04 -4.26
CA GLN A 67 -13.61 -3.08 -5.27
C GLN A 67 -12.74 -4.32 -5.02
N MET A 68 -11.47 -4.14 -4.70
CA MET A 68 -10.58 -5.28 -4.40
C MET A 68 -11.04 -6.04 -3.16
N LYS A 69 -11.47 -5.35 -2.09
CA LYS A 69 -12.00 -5.98 -0.87
C LYS A 69 -13.34 -6.70 -1.11
N ASP A 70 -14.23 -6.10 -1.88
CA ASP A 70 -15.51 -6.72 -2.23
C ASP A 70 -15.32 -7.98 -3.08
N ILE A 71 -14.37 -7.97 -4.02
CA ILE A 71 -14.02 -9.16 -4.82
C ILE A 71 -13.35 -10.23 -3.95
N LYS A 72 -12.39 -9.84 -3.09
CA LYS A 72 -11.67 -10.76 -2.19
C LYS A 72 -12.62 -11.48 -1.23
N SER A 73 -13.53 -10.75 -0.60
CA SER A 73 -14.57 -11.30 0.28
C SER A 73 -15.65 -12.09 -0.46
N GLY A 74 -15.83 -11.84 -1.76
CA GLY A 74 -16.90 -12.43 -2.57
C GLY A 74 -18.21 -11.65 -2.52
N LYS A 75 -18.26 -10.49 -1.85
CA LYS A 75 -19.39 -9.56 -1.91
C LYS A 75 -19.66 -9.10 -3.35
N ARG A 76 -18.61 -8.93 -4.16
CA ARG A 76 -18.72 -8.73 -5.61
C ARG A 76 -18.40 -10.03 -6.34
N SER A 77 -19.36 -10.51 -7.13
CA SER A 77 -19.30 -11.83 -7.80
C SER A 77 -19.77 -11.79 -9.26
N ASN A 78 -19.82 -10.62 -9.89
CA ASN A 78 -20.29 -10.43 -11.26
C ASN A 78 -19.14 -10.36 -12.29
N GLY A 79 -19.43 -10.62 -13.57
CA GLY A 79 -18.46 -10.51 -14.66
C GLY A 79 -17.16 -11.28 -14.40
N MET A 80 -16.01 -10.61 -14.57
CA MET A 80 -14.69 -11.22 -14.34
C MET A 80 -14.22 -11.25 -12.89
N SER A 81 -15.10 -10.98 -11.92
CA SER A 81 -14.74 -10.98 -10.51
C SER A 81 -14.24 -12.36 -10.03
N ALA A 82 -14.69 -13.46 -10.65
CA ALA A 82 -14.22 -14.80 -10.32
C ALA A 82 -12.71 -14.98 -10.60
N ALA A 83 -12.23 -14.49 -11.75
CA ALA A 83 -10.81 -14.51 -12.10
C ALA A 83 -10.00 -13.60 -11.16
N MET A 84 -10.51 -12.39 -10.90
CA MET A 84 -9.83 -11.44 -10.00
C MET A 84 -9.79 -11.94 -8.55
N LYS A 85 -10.81 -12.66 -8.08
CA LYS A 85 -10.88 -13.22 -6.72
C LYS A 85 -9.69 -14.13 -6.40
N ALA A 86 -9.30 -14.99 -7.35
CA ALA A 86 -8.12 -15.83 -7.20
C ALA A 86 -6.83 -14.99 -7.08
N MET A 87 -6.72 -13.89 -7.84
CA MET A 87 -5.55 -13.01 -7.82
C MET A 87 -5.40 -12.27 -6.49
N VAL A 88 -6.50 -11.79 -5.90
CA VAL A 88 -6.48 -11.01 -4.65
C VAL A 88 -6.54 -11.84 -3.37
N ALA A 89 -6.76 -13.16 -3.48
CA ALA A 89 -6.93 -14.05 -2.32
C ALA A 89 -5.75 -13.99 -1.34
N ASN A 90 -4.53 -13.94 -1.87
CA ASN A 90 -3.28 -13.93 -1.09
C ASN A 90 -2.60 -12.55 -1.05
N VAL A 91 -3.34 -11.48 -1.35
CA VAL A 91 -2.84 -10.10 -1.22
C VAL A 91 -3.36 -9.55 0.09
N SER A 92 -2.48 -9.15 0.99
CA SER A 92 -2.86 -8.58 2.29
C SER A 92 -3.58 -7.24 2.13
N ASP A 93 -4.34 -6.84 3.14
CA ASP A 93 -5.11 -5.60 3.09
C ASP A 93 -4.20 -4.35 2.98
N ALA A 94 -3.02 -4.39 3.60
CA ALA A 94 -2.02 -3.33 3.48
C ALA A 94 -1.42 -3.25 2.05
N GLU A 95 -1.17 -4.40 1.41
CA GLU A 95 -0.72 -4.44 0.02
C GLU A 95 -1.82 -3.94 -0.94
N LEU A 96 -3.08 -4.31 -0.70
CA LEU A 96 -4.22 -3.80 -1.48
C LEU A 96 -4.33 -2.28 -1.37
N GLU A 97 -4.13 -1.72 -0.18
CA GLU A 97 -4.13 -0.28 0.02
C GLU A 97 -3.00 0.40 -0.74
N ALA A 98 -1.78 -0.14 -0.67
CA ALA A 98 -0.63 0.38 -1.42
C ALA A 98 -0.85 0.33 -2.94
N ILE A 99 -1.41 -0.77 -3.45
CA ILE A 99 -1.75 -0.91 -4.88
C ILE A 99 -2.83 0.11 -5.29
N ALA A 100 -3.86 0.30 -4.46
CA ALA A 100 -4.92 1.27 -4.72
C ALA A 100 -4.40 2.71 -4.72
N GLU A 101 -3.51 3.04 -3.77
CA GLU A 101 -2.81 4.34 -3.73
C GLU A 101 -2.05 4.55 -5.04
N TYR A 102 -1.19 3.60 -5.43
CA TYR A 102 -0.44 3.69 -6.68
C TYR A 102 -1.35 3.91 -7.90
N LEU A 103 -2.38 3.08 -8.06
CA LEU A 103 -3.32 3.17 -9.19
C LEU A 103 -4.07 4.50 -9.25
N SER A 104 -4.29 5.17 -8.11
CA SER A 104 -4.91 6.49 -8.08
C SER A 104 -4.01 7.62 -8.61
N THR A 105 -2.69 7.41 -8.57
CA THR A 105 -1.70 8.42 -9.02
C THR A 105 -1.43 8.37 -10.53
N VAL A 106 -1.75 7.26 -11.20
CA VAL A 106 -1.46 7.04 -12.63
C VAL A 106 -2.61 7.49 -13.53
N LYS A 107 -2.37 8.43 -14.45
CA LYS A 107 -3.37 8.99 -15.39
C LYS A 107 -3.28 8.40 -16.78
#